data_AF-I7IJV9-F1
#
_entry.id   AF-I7IJV9-F1
#
_cell.length_a   1.000
_cell.length_b   1.000
_cell.length_c   1.000
_cell.angle_alpha   90.00
_cell.angle_beta   90.00
_cell.angle_gamma   90.00
#
_symmetry.space_group_name_H-M   'P 1'
#
loop_
_entity.id
_entity.type
_entity.pdbx_description
1 polymer ?
#
loop_
_entity_poly.entity_id
_entity_poly.type
_entity_poly.pdbx_seq_one_letter_code
_entity_poly.pdbx_strand_id
1 'polypeptide(L)'
;MNNEQLKHLRACAKQLEKSKNWENLIKFISNVNPKDLISICDELLALRAGNLKTPSISASKAALEEVLQSEVDIPSCDKIKDGYAIRYSGSTFNPDLPGPKDGFIWSAQEEFMFNLRNSGEEEVNKFLKDLQAKAAIPTWDLSVELGNRESHQGTIIFRYTRLTENTQLSIF
;
A
#
# COMPACT_ATOMS: atom_id res chain seq x y z
N MET A 1 19.43 19.34 -6.88
CA MET A 1 20.76 18.80 -6.49
C MET A 1 21.26 17.80 -7.51
N ASN A 2 22.56 17.81 -7.84
CA ASN A 2 23.17 16.83 -8.75
C ASN A 2 23.75 15.61 -7.97
N ASN A 3 24.11 14.55 -8.70
CA ASN A 3 24.59 13.29 -8.10
C ASN A 3 25.87 13.45 -7.26
N GLU A 4 26.75 14.36 -7.62
CA GLU A 4 27.98 14.64 -6.87
C GLU A 4 27.69 15.35 -5.53
N GLN A 5 26.72 16.25 -5.51
CA GLN A 5 26.25 16.90 -4.28
C GLN A 5 25.58 15.90 -3.32
N LEU A 6 24.83 14.91 -3.84
CA LEU A 6 24.23 13.84 -3.03
C LEU A 6 25.29 12.93 -2.39
N LYS A 7 26.30 12.52 -3.15
CA LYS A 7 27.43 11.74 -2.62
C LYS A 7 28.16 12.50 -1.53
N HIS A 8 28.39 13.80 -1.73
CA HIS A 8 29.07 14.64 -0.75
C HIS A 8 28.24 14.81 0.54
N LEU A 9 26.92 15.00 0.44
CA LEU A 9 26.01 15.02 1.59
C LEU A 9 26.09 13.71 2.40
N ARG A 10 26.04 12.56 1.73
CA ARG A 10 26.14 11.23 2.36
C ARG A 10 27.49 11.04 3.08
N ALA A 11 28.59 11.50 2.46
CA ALA A 11 29.92 11.44 3.06
C ALA A 11 30.00 12.32 4.33
N CYS A 12 29.46 13.54 4.30
CA CYS A 12 29.41 14.43 5.46
C CYS A 12 28.54 13.87 6.59
N ALA A 13 27.36 13.32 6.28
CA ALA A 13 26.47 12.70 7.27
C ALA A 13 27.14 11.52 8.00
N LYS A 14 27.83 10.65 7.24
CA LYS A 14 28.56 9.49 7.78
C LYS A 14 29.77 9.89 8.64
N GLN A 15 30.40 11.04 8.35
CA GLN A 15 31.46 11.59 9.19
C GLN A 15 30.90 12.17 10.49
N LEU A 16 29.75 12.84 10.46
CA LEU A 16 29.09 13.42 11.63
C LEU A 16 28.70 12.37 12.68
N GLU A 17 28.22 11.20 12.26
CA GLU A 17 27.94 10.07 13.16
C GLU A 17 29.19 9.62 13.94
N LYS A 18 30.39 9.79 13.36
CA LYS A 18 31.66 9.32 13.94
C LYS A 18 32.43 10.40 14.71
N SER A 19 32.44 11.64 14.23
CA SER A 19 33.33 12.69 14.74
C SER A 19 32.60 13.87 15.41
N LYS A 20 31.26 13.97 15.26
CA LYS A 20 30.46 15.14 15.66
C LYS A 20 31.02 16.49 15.14
N ASN A 21 31.83 16.48 14.09
CA ASN A 21 32.39 17.70 13.51
C ASN A 21 31.36 18.35 12.56
N TRP A 22 30.78 19.45 13.01
CA TRP A 22 29.72 20.18 12.31
C TRP A 22 30.24 21.10 11.20
N GLU A 23 31.54 21.43 11.17
CA GLU A 23 32.10 22.41 10.24
C GLU A 23 31.95 22.01 8.77
N ASN A 24 32.13 20.72 8.48
CA ASN A 24 31.99 20.19 7.11
C ASN A 24 30.54 20.21 6.63
N LEU A 25 29.58 19.96 7.53
CA LEU A 25 28.16 20.06 7.21
C LEU A 25 27.74 21.52 6.99
N ILE A 26 28.24 22.45 7.82
CA ILE A 26 28.00 23.89 7.67
C ILE A 26 28.54 24.40 6.33
N LYS A 27 29.75 23.99 5.93
CA LYS A 27 30.32 24.30 4.61
C LYS A 27 29.55 23.68 3.46
N PHE A 28 28.98 22.49 3.65
CA PHE A 28 28.13 21.87 2.63
C PHE A 28 26.80 22.61 2.47
N ILE A 29 26.09 22.87 3.58
CA ILE A 29 24.80 23.56 3.60
C ILE A 29 24.92 24.97 2.98
N SER A 30 26.03 25.67 3.22
CA SER A 30 26.26 27.01 2.65
C SER A 30 26.51 27.01 1.13
N ASN A 31 26.79 25.87 0.51
CA ASN A 31 26.99 25.71 -0.94
C ASN A 31 25.80 25.06 -1.66
N VAL A 32 24.76 24.66 -0.94
CA VAL A 32 23.56 24.04 -1.51
C VAL A 32 22.40 25.03 -1.46
N ASN A 33 21.58 25.03 -2.51
CA ASN A 33 20.37 25.84 -2.53
C ASN A 33 19.44 25.42 -1.37
N PRO A 34 19.06 26.33 -0.46
CA PRO A 34 18.19 26.00 0.67
C PRO A 34 16.86 25.36 0.26
N LYS A 35 16.32 25.70 -0.93
CA LYS A 35 15.09 25.09 -1.46
C LYS A 35 15.24 23.60 -1.77
N ASP A 36 16.40 23.19 -2.29
CA ASP A 36 16.68 21.79 -2.59
C ASP A 36 16.80 20.96 -1.30
N LEU A 37 17.41 21.54 -0.26
CA LEU A 37 17.51 20.90 1.06
C LEU A 37 16.14 20.72 1.72
N ILE A 38 15.29 21.75 1.68
CA ILE A 38 13.92 21.67 2.20
C ILE A 38 13.14 20.59 1.45
N SER A 39 13.21 20.56 0.11
CA SER A 39 12.52 19.54 -0.69
C SER A 39 12.94 18.12 -0.33
N ILE A 40 14.24 17.87 -0.17
CA ILE A 40 14.76 16.54 0.22
C ILE A 40 14.33 16.19 1.66
N CYS A 41 14.37 17.14 2.58
CA CYS A 41 13.93 16.92 3.96
C CYS A 41 12.42 16.63 4.03
N ASP A 42 11.60 17.36 3.28
CA ASP A 42 10.15 17.15 3.22
C ASP A 42 9.82 15.78 2.60
N GLU A 43 10.53 15.39 1.54
CA GLU A 43 10.41 14.06 0.94
C GLU A 43 10.81 12.96 1.92
N LEU A 44 11.94 13.11 2.63
CA LEU A 44 12.40 12.16 3.66
C LEU A 44 11.44 12.10 4.85
N LEU A 45 10.86 13.23 5.26
CA LEU A 45 9.87 13.28 6.34
C LEU A 45 8.55 12.62 5.92
N ALA A 46 8.10 12.83 4.69
CA ALA A 46 6.93 12.17 4.13
C ALA A 46 7.15 10.64 4.04
N LEU A 47 8.31 10.20 3.55
CA LEU A 47 8.72 8.79 3.51
C LEU A 47 8.78 8.18 4.92
N ARG A 48 9.38 8.89 5.89
CA ARG A 48 9.47 8.43 7.29
C ARG A 48 8.11 8.36 7.98
N ALA A 49 7.23 9.33 7.73
CA ALA A 49 5.89 9.35 8.28
C ALA A 49 5.00 8.24 7.69
N GLY A 50 5.16 7.93 6.41
CA GLY A 50 4.46 6.81 5.75
C GLY A 50 4.95 5.43 6.22
N ASN A 51 6.25 5.28 6.50
CA ASN A 51 6.84 4.02 6.97
C ASN A 51 6.40 3.59 8.39
N LEU A 52 6.03 4.55 9.25
CA LEU A 52 5.70 4.29 10.66
C LEU A 52 4.20 4.11 10.95
N LYS A 53 3.32 4.44 10.01
CA LYS A 53 1.87 4.41 10.20
C LYS A 53 1.23 3.18 9.57
N THR A 54 0.22 2.62 10.21
CA THR A 54 -0.70 1.65 9.58
C THR A 54 -1.22 2.23 8.26
N PRO A 55 -1.27 1.44 7.16
CA PRO A 55 -1.84 1.92 5.90
C PRO A 55 -3.30 2.35 6.10
N SER A 56 -3.71 3.41 5.40
CA SER A 56 -5.08 3.90 5.48
C SER A 56 -6.05 2.93 4.79
N ILE A 57 -7.15 2.62 5.47
CA ILE A 57 -8.28 1.86 4.89
C ILE A 57 -8.97 2.66 3.78
N SER A 58 -8.92 4.00 3.83
CA SER A 58 -9.65 4.86 2.88
C SER A 58 -9.30 4.60 1.42
N ALA A 59 -8.03 4.29 1.13
CA ALA A 59 -7.57 4.03 -0.24
C ALA A 59 -8.17 2.72 -0.81
N SER A 60 -8.08 1.63 -0.04
CA SER A 60 -8.66 0.35 -0.47
C SER A 60 -10.19 0.37 -0.47
N LYS A 61 -10.81 1.12 0.45
CA LYS A 61 -12.27 1.27 0.50
C LYS A 61 -12.77 2.01 -0.73
N ALA A 62 -12.22 3.19 -1.02
CA ALA A 62 -12.61 3.97 -2.19
C ALA A 62 -12.41 3.18 -3.50
N ALA A 63 -11.30 2.45 -3.64
CA ALA A 63 -11.05 1.62 -4.82
C ALA A 63 -12.10 0.51 -4.99
N LEU A 64 -12.50 -0.16 -3.91
CA LEU A 64 -13.54 -1.19 -3.97
C LEU A 64 -14.92 -0.60 -4.28
N GLU A 65 -15.30 0.49 -3.63
CA GLU A 65 -16.60 1.12 -3.84
C GLU A 65 -16.75 1.63 -5.28
N GLU A 66 -15.65 2.15 -5.85
CA GLU A 66 -15.62 2.56 -7.26
C GLU A 66 -15.82 1.37 -8.21
N VAL A 67 -15.21 0.21 -7.93
CA VAL A 67 -15.34 -0.94 -8.84
C VAL A 67 -16.68 -1.67 -8.65
N LEU A 68 -17.13 -1.82 -7.41
CA LEU A 68 -18.38 -2.50 -7.09
C LEU A 68 -19.61 -1.61 -7.32
N GLN A 69 -19.42 -0.28 -7.43
CA GLN A 69 -20.49 0.70 -7.51
C GLN A 69 -21.48 0.59 -6.32
N SER A 70 -20.96 0.21 -5.16
CA SER A 70 -21.72 -0.02 -3.94
C SER A 70 -20.88 0.34 -2.71
N GLU A 71 -21.53 0.71 -1.61
CA GLU A 71 -20.84 0.84 -0.32
C GLU A 71 -20.27 -0.52 0.11
N VAL A 72 -19.07 -0.51 0.67
CA VAL A 72 -18.46 -1.71 1.27
C VAL A 72 -18.32 -1.58 2.77
N ASP A 73 -18.49 -2.72 3.44
CA ASP A 73 -18.36 -2.85 4.88
C ASP A 73 -16.97 -2.46 5.37
N ILE A 74 -16.90 -2.17 6.67
CA ILE A 74 -15.64 -1.84 7.35
C ILE A 74 -14.75 -3.10 7.36
N PRO A 75 -13.53 -3.05 6.79
CA PRO A 75 -12.64 -4.20 6.74
C PRO A 75 -11.95 -4.46 8.09
N SER A 76 -11.39 -5.66 8.24
CA SER A 76 -10.37 -5.88 9.27
C SER A 76 -9.02 -5.34 8.79
N CYS A 77 -8.16 -4.91 9.72
CA CYS A 77 -6.80 -4.47 9.43
C CYS A 77 -5.81 -5.20 10.34
N ASP A 78 -5.25 -6.29 9.83
CA ASP A 78 -4.38 -7.20 10.58
C ASP A 78 -2.92 -6.86 10.36
N LYS A 79 -2.11 -6.82 11.43
CA LYS A 79 -0.65 -6.75 11.30
C LYS A 79 -0.12 -8.11 10.84
N ILE A 80 0.67 -8.12 9.76
CA ILE A 80 1.37 -9.30 9.26
C ILE A 80 2.88 -9.14 9.44
N LYS A 81 3.65 -10.21 9.16
CA LYS A 81 5.11 -10.25 9.36
C LYS A 81 5.83 -9.03 8.78
N ASP A 82 5.49 -8.68 7.53
CA ASP A 82 6.22 -7.67 6.74
C ASP A 82 5.36 -6.42 6.43
N GLY A 83 4.26 -6.21 7.16
CA GLY A 83 3.33 -5.09 6.91
C GLY A 83 1.94 -5.29 7.50
N TYR A 84 0.91 -5.00 6.70
CA TYR A 84 -0.50 -5.11 7.10
C TYR A 84 -1.35 -5.78 6.00
N ALA A 85 -2.42 -6.46 6.42
CA ALA A 85 -3.44 -7.00 5.54
C ALA A 85 -4.79 -6.36 5.89
N ILE A 86 -5.37 -5.63 4.95
CA ILE A 86 -6.73 -5.10 5.03
C ILE A 86 -7.65 -6.10 4.33
N ARG A 87 -8.63 -6.65 5.05
CA ARG A 87 -9.51 -7.72 4.55
C ARG A 87 -10.96 -7.26 4.54
N TYR A 88 -11.55 -7.28 3.35
CA TYR A 88 -12.99 -7.12 3.14
C TYR A 88 -13.61 -8.51 3.11
N SER A 89 -14.13 -8.93 4.26
CA SER A 89 -14.71 -10.26 4.45
C SER A 89 -15.92 -10.46 3.53
N GLY A 90 -15.99 -11.62 2.89
CA GLY A 90 -17.14 -12.03 2.10
C GLY A 90 -17.21 -13.55 2.04
N SER A 91 -18.42 -14.09 2.17
CA SER A 91 -18.71 -15.50 2.01
C SER A 91 -18.72 -15.90 0.54
N THR A 92 -18.69 -17.21 0.27
CA THR A 92 -18.87 -17.71 -1.10
C THR A 92 -20.35 -17.63 -1.46
N PHE A 93 -20.67 -16.80 -2.45
CA PHE A 93 -22.03 -16.64 -2.95
C PHE A 93 -22.59 -17.97 -3.48
N ASN A 94 -23.84 -18.24 -3.15
CA ASN A 94 -24.60 -19.36 -3.69
C ASN A 94 -25.97 -18.84 -4.19
N PRO A 95 -26.25 -18.90 -5.51
CA PRO A 95 -27.49 -18.40 -6.08
C PRO A 95 -28.73 -19.19 -5.64
N ASP A 96 -28.57 -20.42 -5.16
CA ASP A 96 -29.68 -21.28 -4.72
C ASP A 96 -30.10 -20.97 -3.26
N LEU A 97 -29.36 -20.11 -2.57
CA LEU A 97 -29.63 -19.73 -1.19
C LEU A 97 -30.01 -18.24 -1.10
N PRO A 98 -30.95 -17.87 -0.21
CA PRO A 98 -31.35 -16.49 -0.02
C PRO A 98 -30.25 -15.61 0.60
N GLY A 99 -29.22 -16.23 1.19
CA GLY A 99 -28.07 -15.53 1.75
C GLY A 99 -27.07 -16.47 2.44
N PRO A 100 -25.99 -15.90 3.02
CA PRO A 100 -24.92 -16.70 3.63
C PRO A 100 -25.35 -17.43 4.90
N LYS A 101 -26.37 -16.90 5.60
CA LYS A 101 -26.98 -17.43 6.82
C LYS A 101 -28.44 -16.99 6.89
N ASP A 102 -29.23 -17.67 7.73
CA ASP A 102 -30.62 -17.32 7.98
C ASP A 102 -30.78 -15.84 8.38
N GLY A 103 -31.61 -15.11 7.64
CA GLY A 103 -31.91 -13.70 7.89
C GLY A 103 -30.91 -12.69 7.31
N PHE A 104 -29.84 -13.14 6.65
CA PHE A 104 -28.91 -12.27 5.91
C PHE A 104 -29.13 -12.43 4.41
N ILE A 105 -28.88 -11.36 3.66
CA ILE A 105 -28.86 -11.36 2.19
C ILE A 105 -27.42 -11.32 1.70
N TRP A 106 -27.18 -11.77 0.47
CA TRP A 106 -25.89 -11.63 -0.19
C TRP A 106 -25.55 -10.16 -0.44
N SER A 107 -24.27 -9.83 -0.30
CA SER A 107 -23.74 -8.50 -0.61
C SER A 107 -23.37 -8.37 -2.09
N ALA A 108 -23.33 -7.13 -2.58
CA ALA A 108 -22.85 -6.82 -3.93
C ALA A 108 -21.41 -7.33 -4.17
N GLN A 109 -20.57 -7.30 -3.13
CA GLN A 109 -19.22 -7.87 -3.19
C GLN A 109 -19.27 -9.37 -3.48
N GLU A 110 -20.08 -10.14 -2.76
CA GLU A 110 -20.13 -11.60 -2.89
C GLU A 110 -20.66 -12.02 -4.27
N GLU A 111 -21.72 -11.36 -4.74
CA GLU A 111 -22.27 -11.55 -6.09
C GLU A 111 -21.25 -11.20 -7.18
N PHE A 112 -20.62 -10.04 -7.06
CA PHE A 112 -19.59 -9.59 -8.01
C PHE A 112 -18.43 -10.59 -8.07
N MET A 113 -17.94 -11.04 -6.92
CA MET A 113 -16.82 -11.96 -6.86
C MET A 113 -17.14 -13.31 -7.48
N PHE A 114 -18.37 -13.80 -7.33
CA PHE A 114 -18.84 -15.01 -7.99
C PHE A 114 -18.88 -14.85 -9.51
N ASN A 115 -19.47 -13.77 -10.01
CA ASN A 115 -19.53 -13.49 -11.45
C ASN A 115 -18.14 -13.30 -12.06
N LEU A 116 -17.24 -12.60 -11.36
CA LEU A 116 -15.86 -12.40 -11.79
C LEU A 116 -15.12 -13.73 -11.94
N ARG A 117 -15.26 -14.64 -10.97
CA ARG A 117 -14.62 -15.96 -11.02
C ARG A 117 -15.17 -16.82 -12.17
N ASN A 118 -16.47 -16.74 -12.42
CA ASN A 118 -17.09 -17.43 -13.56
C ASN A 118 -16.68 -16.85 -14.91
N SER A 119 -16.20 -15.60 -14.94
CA SER A 119 -15.68 -14.95 -16.15
C SER A 119 -14.28 -15.41 -16.54
N GLY A 120 -13.59 -16.16 -15.67
CA GLY A 120 -12.29 -16.77 -15.94
C GLY A 120 -11.10 -16.04 -15.30
N GLU A 121 -9.94 -16.71 -15.32
CA GLU A 121 -8.73 -16.27 -14.63
C GLU A 121 -8.16 -14.94 -15.18
N GLU A 122 -8.32 -14.68 -16.48
CA GLU A 122 -7.84 -13.45 -17.11
C GLU A 122 -8.55 -12.20 -16.57
N GLU A 123 -9.88 -12.24 -16.46
CA GLU A 123 -10.67 -11.13 -15.90
C GLU A 123 -10.41 -10.95 -14.41
N VAL A 124 -10.22 -12.05 -13.67
CA VAL A 124 -9.79 -11.98 -12.26
C VAL A 124 -8.46 -11.24 -12.14
N ASN A 125 -7.46 -11.61 -12.95
CA ASN A 125 -6.14 -10.97 -12.91
C ASN A 125 -6.20 -9.48 -13.31
N LYS A 126 -7.04 -9.13 -14.28
CA LYS A 126 -7.27 -7.75 -14.68
C LYS A 126 -7.89 -6.92 -13.55
N PHE A 127 -8.92 -7.45 -12.90
CA PHE A 127 -9.55 -6.84 -11.73
C PHE A 127 -8.56 -6.60 -10.60
N LEU A 128 -7.74 -7.60 -10.26
CA LEU A 128 -6.73 -7.46 -9.19
C LEU A 128 -5.69 -6.38 -9.51
N LYS A 129 -5.25 -6.27 -10.76
CA LYS A 129 -4.32 -5.21 -11.20
C LYS A 129 -4.96 -3.83 -11.14
N ASP A 130 -6.23 -3.69 -11.52
CA ASP A 130 -6.95 -2.42 -11.42
C ASP A 130 -7.06 -1.95 -9.96
N LEU A 131 -7.44 -2.86 -9.05
CA LEU A 131 -7.48 -2.56 -7.61
C LEU A 131 -6.11 -2.18 -7.05
N GLN A 132 -5.04 -2.86 -7.47
CA GLN A 132 -3.68 -2.52 -7.07
C GLN A 132 -3.30 -1.10 -7.49
N ALA A 133 -3.65 -0.70 -8.72
CA ALA A 133 -3.36 0.65 -9.21
C ALA A 133 -4.14 1.73 -8.46
N LYS A 134 -5.43 1.49 -8.18
CA LYS A 134 -6.31 2.47 -7.52
C LYS A 134 -6.05 2.61 -6.02
N ALA A 135 -5.67 1.52 -5.34
CA ALA A 135 -5.47 1.51 -3.89
C ALA A 135 -4.00 1.69 -3.46
N ALA A 136 -3.10 2.05 -4.38
CA ALA A 136 -1.69 2.23 -4.12
C ALA A 136 -1.43 3.35 -3.10
N ILE A 137 -0.54 3.08 -2.14
CA ILE A 137 -0.06 4.07 -1.16
C ILE A 137 1.44 4.24 -1.39
N PRO A 138 1.97 5.46 -1.66
CA PRO A 138 3.34 5.65 -2.13
C PRO A 138 4.46 5.02 -1.29
N THR A 139 4.26 4.80 0.01
CA THR A 139 5.26 4.22 0.92
C THR A 139 5.08 2.72 1.16
N TRP A 140 4.15 2.08 0.46
CA TRP A 140 3.80 0.67 0.65
C TRP A 140 3.80 -0.07 -0.68
N ASP A 141 4.39 -1.26 -0.69
CA ASP A 141 4.16 -2.22 -1.75
C ASP A 141 2.79 -2.85 -1.54
N LEU A 142 1.95 -2.84 -2.57
CA LEU A 142 0.60 -3.38 -2.52
C LEU A 142 0.49 -4.63 -3.38
N SER A 143 0.04 -5.74 -2.78
CA SER A 143 -0.57 -6.85 -3.52
C SER A 143 -2.04 -7.00 -3.13
N VAL A 144 -2.88 -7.36 -4.11
CA VAL A 144 -4.30 -7.63 -3.90
C VAL A 144 -4.57 -9.07 -4.27
N GLU A 145 -5.25 -9.79 -3.39
CA GLU A 145 -5.52 -11.22 -3.47
C GLU A 145 -6.99 -11.49 -3.13
N LEU A 146 -7.53 -12.59 -3.66
CA LEU A 146 -8.87 -13.07 -3.32
C LEU A 146 -8.80 -14.21 -2.30
N GLY A 147 -9.83 -14.35 -1.47
CA GLY A 147 -9.99 -15.49 -0.59
C GLY A 147 -10.02 -16.81 -1.38
N ASN A 148 -9.29 -17.81 -0.89
CA ASN A 148 -9.18 -19.12 -1.55
C ASN A 148 -9.88 -20.25 -0.77
N ARG A 149 -10.35 -19.98 0.46
CA ARG A 149 -11.11 -20.95 1.24
C ARG A 149 -12.49 -21.12 0.62
N GLU A 150 -12.97 -22.36 0.53
CA GLU A 150 -14.26 -22.70 -0.09
C GLU A 150 -15.44 -21.88 0.45
N SER A 151 -15.43 -21.51 1.73
CA SER A 151 -16.49 -20.71 2.36
C SER A 151 -16.28 -19.18 2.32
N HIS A 152 -15.15 -18.70 1.80
CA HIS A 152 -14.75 -17.28 1.85
C HIS A 152 -14.22 -16.77 0.51
N GLN A 153 -14.70 -17.29 -0.61
CA GLN A 153 -14.23 -16.90 -1.94
C GLN A 153 -14.63 -15.47 -2.33
N GLY A 154 -15.63 -14.90 -1.64
CA GLY A 154 -16.02 -13.49 -1.76
C GLY A 154 -15.11 -12.51 -1.01
N THR A 155 -14.11 -12.99 -0.26
CA THR A 155 -13.19 -12.12 0.49
C THR A 155 -12.16 -11.46 -0.44
N ILE A 156 -11.88 -10.17 -0.24
CA ILE A 156 -10.81 -9.42 -0.94
C ILE A 156 -9.77 -8.95 0.07
N ILE A 157 -8.49 -9.13 -0.24
CA ILE A 157 -7.37 -8.91 0.67
C ILE A 157 -6.38 -7.94 0.02
N PHE A 158 -6.18 -6.78 0.65
CA PHE A 158 -5.13 -5.82 0.30
C PHE A 158 -3.96 -6.01 1.25
N ARG A 159 -2.81 -6.43 0.74
CA ARG A 159 -1.59 -6.64 1.52
C ARG A 159 -0.64 -5.49 1.23
N TYR A 160 -0.44 -4.66 2.23
CA TYR A 160 0.53 -3.57 2.20
C TYR A 160 1.79 -4.04 2.91
N THR A 161 2.85 -4.30 2.17
CA THR A 161 4.17 -4.66 2.71
C THR A 161 5.11 -3.48 2.62
N ARG A 162 6.08 -3.40 3.54
CA ARG A 162 7.12 -2.37 3.45
C ARG A 162 8.05 -2.71 2.29
N LEU A 163 8.41 -1.68 1.52
CA LEU A 163 9.52 -1.75 0.57
C LEU A 163 10.73 -2.36 1.28
N THR A 164 11.14 -3.55 0.86
CA THR A 164 12.39 -4.15 1.34
C THR A 164 13.54 -3.23 0.96
N GLU A 165 14.58 -3.15 1.81
CA GLU A 165 15.72 -2.22 1.66
C GLU A 165 16.37 -2.25 0.26
N ASN A 166 16.21 -3.33 -0.50
CA ASN A 166 16.72 -3.47 -1.86
C ASN A 166 16.00 -2.61 -2.92
N THR A 167 14.72 -2.25 -2.72
CA THR A 167 13.97 -1.43 -3.70
C THR A 167 14.16 0.07 -3.44
N GLN A 168 14.62 0.47 -2.25
CA GLN A 168 14.95 1.86 -1.95
C GLN A 168 16.25 2.33 -2.64
N LEU A 169 17.11 1.39 -3.05
CA LEU A 169 18.37 1.68 -3.73
C LEU A 169 18.22 1.93 -5.24
N SER A 170 17.06 1.67 -5.84
CA SER A 170 16.83 1.86 -7.27
C SER A 170 16.13 3.17 -7.63
N ILE A 171 15.71 3.96 -6.63
CA ILE A 171 15.12 5.30 -6.81
C ILE A 171 16.15 6.42 -6.55
N PHE A 172 17.38 6.08 -6.15
CA PHE A 172 18.46 7.06 -5.92
C PHE A 172 19.78 6.73 -6.63
#